data_AF-A0A7L5Y0H8-F1
#
_entry.id   AF-A0A7L5Y0H8-F1
#
_cell.length_a   1.000
_cell.length_b   1.000
_cell.length_c   1.000
_cell.angle_alpha   90.00
_cell.angle_beta   90.00
_cell.angle_gamma   90.00
#
_symmetry.space_group_name_H-M   'P 1'
#
loop_
_entity.id
_entity.type
_entity.pdbx_description
1 polymer ?
#
loop_
_entity_poly.entity_id
_entity_poly.type
_entity_poly.pdbx_seq_one_letter_code
_entity_poly.pdbx_strand_id
1 'polypeptide(L)'
;MRIASLILVLGLAPALIVAPANAQSSCGGFQAVCAQRCKERAPTDTSCVADHCSPKLLECRSSGCWQEGKMYGGKLTCGLRKG
;
A
#
# COMPACT_ATOMS: atom_id res chain seq x y z
N MET A 1 -54.25 10.49 -12.56
CA MET A 1 -53.58 10.22 -11.27
C MET A 1 -52.10 10.00 -11.55
N ARG A 2 -51.22 10.66 -10.78
CA ARG A 2 -49.79 10.86 -11.09
C ARG A 2 -48.94 9.65 -10.71
N ILE A 3 -47.98 9.37 -11.57
CA ILE A 3 -46.96 8.31 -11.52
C ILE A 3 -45.97 8.66 -10.40
N ALA A 4 -45.75 7.75 -9.45
CA ALA A 4 -44.70 7.88 -8.44
C ALA A 4 -43.68 6.76 -8.65
N SER A 5 -42.71 7.02 -9.54
CA SER A 5 -41.53 6.19 -9.72
C SER A 5 -40.60 6.38 -8.52
N LEU A 6 -40.55 5.39 -7.62
CA LEU A 6 -39.50 5.30 -6.61
C LEU A 6 -38.19 4.89 -7.30
N ILE A 7 -37.29 5.85 -7.52
CA ILE A 7 -35.91 5.57 -7.90
C ILE A 7 -35.13 5.31 -6.61
N LEU A 8 -34.85 4.03 -6.35
CA LEU A 8 -33.94 3.59 -5.30
C LEU A 8 -32.50 3.90 -5.78
N VAL A 9 -31.92 5.01 -5.31
CA VAL A 9 -30.52 5.33 -5.59
C VAL A 9 -29.65 4.37 -4.78
N LEU A 10 -29.11 3.33 -5.44
CA LEU A 10 -28.04 2.51 -4.90
C LEU A 10 -26.80 3.41 -4.72
N GLY A 11 -26.57 3.86 -3.50
CA GLY A 11 -25.32 4.50 -3.11
C GLY A 11 -24.17 3.52 -3.27
N LEU A 12 -23.26 3.78 -4.22
CA LEU A 12 -21.96 3.14 -4.26
C LEU A 12 -21.18 3.54 -3.01
N ALA A 13 -21.11 2.65 -2.03
CA ALA A 13 -20.14 2.76 -0.95
C ALA A 13 -18.74 2.64 -1.56
N PRO A 14 -17.81 3.60 -1.32
CA PRO A 14 -16.43 3.42 -1.71
C PRO A 14 -15.89 2.23 -0.93
N ALA A 15 -15.46 1.18 -1.63
CA ALA A 15 -14.69 0.11 -1.03
C ALA A 15 -13.39 0.71 -0.50
N LEU A 16 -13.35 1.02 0.80
CA LEU A 16 -12.11 1.27 1.52
C LEU A 16 -11.32 -0.04 1.45
N ILE A 17 -10.37 -0.10 0.50
CA ILE A 17 -9.36 -1.15 0.45
C ILE A 17 -8.50 -0.95 1.70
N VAL A 18 -8.93 -1.57 2.80
CA VAL A 18 -8.10 -1.77 3.98
C VAL A 18 -6.98 -2.69 3.51
N ALA A 19 -5.79 -2.12 3.27
CA ALA A 19 -4.60 -2.93 3.07
C ALA A 19 -4.52 -3.91 4.26
N PRO A 20 -4.39 -5.22 4.01
CA PRO A 20 -4.48 -6.20 5.08
C PRO A 20 -3.41 -5.89 6.12
N ALA A 21 -3.81 -5.75 7.39
CA ALA A 21 -2.89 -5.48 8.51
C ALA A 21 -1.71 -6.48 8.57
N ASN A 22 -1.88 -7.67 7.99
CA ASN A 22 -0.82 -8.67 7.84
C ASN A 22 0.36 -8.21 6.97
N ALA A 23 0.17 -7.31 5.99
CA ALA A 23 1.23 -6.76 5.17
C ALA A 23 2.21 -5.88 5.98
N GLN A 24 1.82 -5.39 7.15
CA GLN A 24 2.68 -4.54 7.98
C GLN A 24 3.42 -5.31 9.09
N SER A 25 3.37 -6.65 9.07
CA SER A 25 4.06 -7.50 10.05
C SER A 25 5.39 -8.09 9.54
N SER A 26 5.73 -7.88 8.27
CA SER A 26 6.94 -8.41 7.63
C SER A 26 7.54 -7.44 6.61
N CYS A 27 8.84 -7.60 6.35
CA CYS A 27 9.55 -6.86 5.31
C CYS A 27 8.96 -7.16 3.92
N GLY A 28 8.60 -8.42 3.63
CA GLY A 28 7.93 -8.79 2.39
C GLY A 28 6.55 -8.15 2.22
N GLY A 29 5.79 -7.98 3.31
CA GLY A 29 4.51 -7.29 3.26
C GLY A 29 4.65 -5.79 2.97
N PHE A 30 5.60 -5.12 3.62
CA PHE A 30 5.90 -3.71 3.32
C PHE A 30 6.46 -3.52 1.90
N GLN A 31 7.24 -4.47 1.38
CA GLN A 31 7.66 -4.50 -0.02
C GLN A 31 6.47 -4.55 -0.98
N ALA A 32 5.47 -5.38 -0.69
CA ALA A 32 4.26 -5.48 -1.52
C ALA A 32 3.49 -4.15 -1.54
N VAL A 33 3.36 -3.49 -0.38
CA VAL A 33 2.76 -2.15 -0.28
C VAL A 33 3.56 -1.13 -1.10
N CYS A 34 4.89 -1.17 -1.03
CA CYS A 34 5.75 -0.29 -1.83
C CYS A 34 5.57 -0.52 -3.33
N ALA A 35 5.58 -1.77 -3.78
CA ALA A 35 5.42 -2.12 -5.19
C ALA A 35 4.04 -1.71 -5.73
N GLN A 36 2.99 -1.86 -4.92
CA GLN A 36 1.66 -1.39 -5.28
C GLN A 36 1.63 0.14 -5.47
N ARG A 37 2.28 0.88 -4.56
CA ARG A 37 2.41 2.34 -4.67
C ARG A 37 3.19 2.79 -5.90
N CYS A 38 4.21 2.04 -6.32
CA CYS A 38 4.90 2.27 -7.59
C CYS A 38 3.94 2.20 -8.78
N LYS A 39 3.08 1.16 -8.84
CA LYS A 39 2.09 1.02 -9.92
C LYS A 39 1.08 2.16 -9.93
N GLU A 40 0.66 2.64 -8.75
CA GLU A 40 -0.34 3.69 -8.63
C GLU A 40 0.20 5.09 -8.94
N ARG A 41 1.47 5.37 -8.60
CA ARG A 41 2.03 6.73 -8.68
C ARG A 41 3.05 6.95 -9.79
N ALA A 42 3.72 5.90 -10.22
CA ALA A 42 4.72 5.92 -11.27
C ALA A 42 4.45 4.80 -12.28
N PRO A 43 3.25 4.75 -12.91
CA PRO A 43 2.83 3.62 -13.75
C PRO A 43 3.71 3.41 -14.99
N THR A 44 4.40 4.45 -15.45
CA THR A 44 5.32 4.39 -16.59
C THR A 44 6.78 4.15 -16.18
N ASP A 45 7.07 4.18 -14.88
CA ASP A 45 8.41 3.94 -14.35
C ASP A 45 8.58 2.46 -14.04
N THR A 46 9.21 1.75 -14.97
CA THR A 46 9.49 0.33 -14.85
C THR A 46 10.56 0.01 -13.80
N SER A 47 11.34 1.01 -13.36
CA SER A 47 12.41 0.87 -12.38
C SER A 47 12.00 1.22 -10.95
N CYS A 48 10.83 1.83 -10.73
CA CYS A 48 10.38 2.30 -9.41
C CYS A 48 10.54 1.25 -8.29
N VAL A 49 10.21 -0.02 -8.56
CA VAL A 49 10.38 -1.09 -7.55
C VAL A 49 11.86 -1.36 -7.28
N ALA A 50 12.69 -1.41 -8.31
CA ALA A 50 14.12 -1.66 -8.18
C ALA A 50 14.84 -0.51 -7.46
N ASP A 51 14.47 0.74 -7.75
CA ASP A 51 15.14 1.93 -7.24
C ASP A 51 14.65 2.35 -5.84
N HIS A 52 13.37 2.08 -5.52
CA HIS A 52 12.77 2.55 -4.27
C HIS A 52 12.40 1.45 -3.29
N CYS A 53 11.93 0.30 -3.78
CA CYS A 53 11.40 -0.75 -2.92
C CYS A 53 12.48 -1.78 -2.57
N SER A 54 13.22 -2.30 -3.54
CA SER A 54 14.26 -3.31 -3.33
C SER A 54 15.34 -2.91 -2.31
N PRO A 55 15.88 -1.66 -2.29
CA PRO A 55 16.84 -1.25 -1.28
C PRO A 55 16.23 -1.20 0.12
N LYS A 56 14.96 -0.78 0.24
CA LYS A 56 14.23 -0.78 1.52
C LYS A 56 13.96 -2.19 2.03
N LEU A 57 13.68 -3.13 1.13
CA LEU A 57 13.54 -4.54 1.50
C LEU A 57 14.86 -5.10 2.02
N LEU A 58 15.98 -4.84 1.33
CA LEU A 58 17.31 -5.27 1.76
C LEU A 58 17.64 -4.71 3.15
N GLU A 59 17.42 -3.41 3.34
CA GLU A 59 17.61 -2.74 4.62
C GLU A 59 16.72 -3.34 5.71
N CYS A 60 15.44 -3.56 5.43
CA CYS A 60 14.52 -4.18 6.38
C CYS A 60 14.93 -5.60 6.75
N ARG A 61 15.43 -6.38 5.78
CA ARG A 61 15.94 -7.74 6.05
C ARG A 61 17.18 -7.71 6.93
N SER A 62 18.01 -6.67 6.82
CA SER A 62 19.17 -6.48 7.67
C SER A 62 18.78 -6.01 9.09
N SER A 63 18.02 -4.92 9.19
CA SER A 63 17.73 -4.23 10.45
C SER A 63 16.48 -4.74 11.18
N GLY A 64 15.55 -5.39 10.48
CA GLY A 64 14.21 -5.68 10.98
C GLY A 64 13.30 -4.44 11.02
N CYS A 65 13.69 -3.35 10.36
CA CYS A 65 12.95 -2.10 10.34
C CYS A 65 12.67 -1.61 8.91
N TRP A 66 11.46 -1.14 8.67
CA TRP A 66 11.04 -0.53 7.42
C TRP A 66 10.86 0.98 7.59
N GLN A 67 11.60 1.76 6.81
CA GLN A 67 11.46 3.21 6.73
C GLN A 67 10.52 3.59 5.58
N GLU A 68 9.34 4.09 5.90
CA GLU A 68 8.38 4.56 4.93
C GLU A 68 8.89 5.81 4.20
N GLY A 69 8.49 6.00 2.93
CA GLY A 69 8.79 7.22 2.18
C GLY A 69 8.12 8.44 2.80
N LYS A 70 8.76 9.62 2.71
CA LYS A 70 8.26 10.87 3.33
C LYS A 70 6.83 11.22 2.91
N MET A 71 6.50 10.98 1.63
CA MET A 71 5.17 11.22 1.07
C MET A 71 4.05 10.35 1.68
N TYR A 72 4.40 9.30 2.41
CA TYR A 72 3.46 8.40 3.09
C TYR A 72 3.55 8.52 4.63
N GLY A 73 4.17 9.59 5.12
CA GLY A 73 4.27 9.87 6.56
C GLY A 73 5.63 9.54 7.18
N GLY A 74 6.56 8.93 6.44
CA GLY A 74 7.96 8.80 6.87
C GLY A 74 8.17 8.00 8.15
N LYS A 75 7.23 7.11 8.52
CA LYS A 75 7.31 6.34 9.75
C LYS A 75 8.39 5.24 9.65
N LEU A 76 9.07 5.01 10.75
CA LEU A 76 9.94 3.84 10.94
C LEU A 76 9.14 2.76 11.68
N THR A 77 9.01 1.59 11.08
CA THR A 77 8.33 0.43 11.70
C THR A 77 9.36 -0.67 11.94
N CYS A 78 9.58 -1.06 13.19
CA CYS A 78 10.57 -2.06 13.58
C CYS A 78 9.94 -3.34 14.14
N GLY A 79 10.76 -4.39 14.32
CA GLY A 79 10.29 -5.70 14.80
C GLY A 79 9.65 -6.56 13.71
N LEU A 80 9.98 -6.28 12.45
CA LEU A 80 9.38 -6.94 11.29
C LEU A 80 10.01 -8.30 11.04
N ARG A 81 9.17 -9.26 10.63
CA ARG A 81 9.65 -10.55 10.11
C ARG A 81 10.47 -10.30 8.84
N LYS A 82 11.69 -10.81 8.80
CA LYS A 82 12.65 -10.58 7.70
C LYS A 82 12.41 -11.46 6.46
N GLY A 83 11.66 -12.56 6.60
CA GLY A 83 11.37 -13.52 5.51
C GLY A 83 10.86 -12.86 4.24
#